data_AF-A0AAD7F0I7-F1
#
_entry.id   AF-A0AAD7F0I7-F1
#
_cell.length_a   1.000
_cell.length_b   1.000
_cell.length_c   1.000
_cell.angle_alpha   90.00
_cell.angle_beta   90.00
_cell.angle_gamma   90.00
#
_symmetry.space_group_name_H-M   'P 1'
#
loop_
_entity.id
_entity.type
_entity.pdbx_description
1 polymer ?
#
loop_
_entity_poly.entity_id
_entity_poly.type
_entity_poly.pdbx_seq_one_letter_code
_entity_poly.pdbx_strand_id
1 'polypeptide(L)'
;FVQDNIDAVIAGDQEHHVRHEPIDVPKHARPFNSDEAAEIFSQALEDVKAAGIIPRQLGVSPTEWGHGGYPETEMVKVGRKDVDITLPFPVWWPRAVAWAQGLELLSKIQAVENGEIVLP
;
A
#
# COMPACT_ATOMS: atom_id res chain seq x y z
N PHE A 1 41.57 18.80 -1.17
CA PHE A 1 41.66 18.22 0.18
C PHE A 1 40.42 18.52 1.05
N VAL A 2 39.19 18.40 0.52
CA VAL A 2 37.96 18.67 1.33
C VAL A 2 36.89 17.58 1.16
N GLN A 3 36.96 16.73 0.12
CA GLN A 3 35.92 15.74 -0.15
C GLN A 3 36.00 14.49 0.75
N ASP A 4 37.21 14.01 1.05
CA ASP A 4 37.41 12.76 1.82
C ASP A 4 36.96 12.82 3.30
N ASN A 5 36.59 14.01 3.79
CA ASN A 5 36.24 14.24 5.20
C ASN A 5 34.72 14.20 5.44
N ILE A 6 33.90 14.48 4.42
CA ILE A 6 32.44 14.52 4.58
C ILE A 6 31.87 13.10 4.67
N ASP A 7 32.35 12.19 3.82
CA ASP A 7 31.86 10.81 3.78
C ASP A 7 32.18 10.07 5.09
N ALA A 8 33.36 10.33 5.68
CA ALA A 8 33.76 9.77 6.96
C ALA A 8 32.91 10.30 8.13
N VAL A 9 32.55 11.58 8.10
CA VAL A 9 31.67 12.20 9.12
C VAL A 9 30.24 11.67 9.00
N ILE A 10 29.71 11.57 7.78
CA ILE A 10 28.36 11.01 7.54
C ILE A 10 28.29 9.55 7.97
N ALA A 11 29.31 8.74 7.64
CA ALA A 11 29.37 7.35 8.05
C ALA A 11 29.41 7.20 9.58
N GLY A 12 30.24 7.99 10.27
CA GLY A 12 30.32 7.99 11.74
C GLY A 12 29.01 8.41 12.43
N ASP A 13 28.30 9.39 11.88
CA ASP A 13 27.01 9.83 12.43
C ASP A 13 25.87 8.81 12.20
N GLN A 14 25.98 7.97 11.16
CA GLN A 14 24.99 6.94 10.82
C GLN A 14 25.21 5.64 11.61
N GLU A 15 26.45 5.29 11.96
CA GLU A 15 26.78 4.04 12.65
C GLU A 15 26.02 3.86 13.97
N HIS A 16 25.79 4.93 14.73
CA HIS A 16 25.07 4.81 16.01
C HIS A 16 23.54 4.60 15.84
N HIS A 17 23.00 4.90 14.66
CA HIS A 17 21.58 4.75 14.34
C HIS A 17 21.25 3.41 13.66
N VAL A 18 22.22 2.71 13.10
CA VAL A 18 22.03 1.38 12.48
C VAL A 18 22.23 0.29 13.54
N ARG A 19 21.14 -0.09 14.21
CA ARG A 19 21.16 -1.08 15.31
C ARG A 19 20.86 -2.52 14.89
N HIS A 20 20.70 -2.79 13.60
CA HIS A 20 20.40 -4.11 13.10
C HIS A 20 21.25 -4.43 11.87
N GLU A 21 21.56 -5.72 11.68
CA GLU A 21 22.10 -6.19 10.40
C GLU A 21 21.18 -5.73 9.26
N PRO A 22 21.73 -5.40 8.08
CA PRO A 22 20.91 -5.07 6.92
C PRO A 22 19.88 -6.16 6.68
N ILE A 23 18.60 -5.80 6.67
CA ILE A 23 17.55 -6.73 6.28
C ILE A 23 17.75 -6.97 4.78
N ASP A 24 17.78 -8.24 4.37
CA ASP A 24 17.83 -8.59 2.96
C ASP A 24 16.69 -7.90 2.23
N VAL A 25 17.05 -6.96 1.36
CA VAL A 25 16.08 -6.24 0.54
C VAL A 25 15.43 -7.29 -0.34
N PRO A 26 14.09 -7.42 -0.34
CA PRO A 26 13.41 -8.29 -1.27
C PRO A 26 13.93 -8.01 -2.67
N LYS A 27 14.47 -9.03 -3.34
CA LYS A 27 14.89 -8.92 -4.73
C LYS A 27 13.72 -8.28 -5.48
N HIS A 28 13.98 -7.28 -6.33
CA HIS A 28 12.99 -6.56 -7.12
C HIS A 28 12.18 -7.49 -8.04
N ALA A 29 11.34 -8.33 -7.47
CA ALA A 29 10.34 -9.10 -8.16
C ALA A 29 9.16 -8.16 -8.28
N ARG A 30 8.90 -7.74 -9.51
CA ARG A 30 7.58 -7.19 -9.86
C ARG A 30 6.50 -8.16 -9.36
N PRO A 31 5.31 -7.70 -8.99
CA PRO A 31 4.31 -8.55 -8.36
C PRO A 31 3.59 -9.50 -9.34
N PHE A 32 4.09 -9.63 -10.57
CA PHE A 32 3.53 -10.42 -11.68
C PHE A 32 4.59 -11.38 -12.24
N ASN A 33 4.21 -12.60 -12.59
CA ASN A 33 5.13 -13.55 -13.20
C ASN A 33 5.33 -13.28 -14.70
N SER A 34 4.36 -12.66 -15.40
CA SER A 34 4.46 -12.30 -16.83
C SER A 34 4.12 -10.83 -17.14
N ASP A 35 4.59 -10.31 -18.29
CA ASP A 35 4.19 -8.97 -18.77
C ASP A 35 2.70 -8.96 -19.13
N GLU A 36 2.19 -10.07 -19.67
CA GLU A 36 0.78 -10.29 -19.96
C GLU A 36 -0.09 -10.11 -18.70
N ALA A 37 0.31 -10.65 -17.55
CA ALA A 37 -0.41 -10.48 -16.30
C ALA A 37 -0.42 -9.01 -15.83
N ALA A 38 0.67 -8.27 -16.06
CA ALA A 38 0.74 -6.85 -15.74
C ALA A 38 -0.17 -6.00 -16.66
N GLU A 39 -0.27 -6.35 -17.93
CA GLU A 39 -1.20 -5.72 -18.89
C GLU A 39 -2.65 -6.01 -18.53
N ILE A 40 -2.97 -7.28 -18.21
CA ILE A 40 -4.30 -7.70 -17.74
C ILE A 40 -4.69 -6.92 -16.48
N PHE A 41 -3.78 -6.80 -15.50
CA PHE A 41 -4.02 -6.02 -14.28
C PHE A 41 -4.36 -4.57 -14.61
N SER A 42 -3.55 -3.93 -15.47
CA SER A 42 -3.70 -2.52 -15.80
C SER A 42 -5.04 -2.25 -16.49
N GLN A 43 -5.43 -3.10 -17.45
CA GLN A 43 -6.71 -2.97 -18.14
C GLN A 43 -7.89 -3.25 -17.21
N ALA A 44 -7.83 -4.35 -16.44
CA ALA A 44 -8.91 -4.70 -15.52
C ALA A 44 -9.10 -3.66 -14.41
N LEU A 45 -8.02 -3.03 -13.93
CA LEU A 45 -8.10 -1.98 -12.92
C LEU A 45 -8.85 -0.75 -13.44
N GLU A 46 -8.58 -0.32 -14.68
CA GLU A 46 -9.34 0.78 -15.28
C GLU A 46 -10.81 0.42 -15.48
N ASP A 47 -11.11 -0.81 -15.90
CA ASP A 47 -12.49 -1.27 -16.07
C ASP A 47 -13.26 -1.30 -14.72
N VAL A 48 -12.62 -1.81 -13.66
CA VAL A 48 -13.19 -1.88 -12.31
C VAL A 48 -13.41 -0.47 -11.73
N LYS A 49 -12.46 0.44 -11.95
CA LYS A 49 -12.58 1.86 -11.56
C LYS A 49 -13.73 2.53 -12.30
N ALA A 50 -13.83 2.36 -13.62
CA ALA A 50 -14.88 2.92 -14.44
C ALA A 50 -16.27 2.38 -14.08
N ALA A 51 -16.35 1.10 -13.71
CA ALA A 51 -17.59 0.46 -13.24
C ALA A 51 -17.99 0.86 -11.82
N GLY A 52 -17.13 1.56 -11.06
CA GLY A 52 -17.41 1.97 -9.68
C GLY A 52 -17.61 0.80 -8.71
N ILE A 53 -16.97 -0.35 -8.99
CA ILE A 53 -17.09 -1.54 -8.14
C ILE A 53 -16.43 -1.27 -6.80
N ILE A 54 -17.17 -1.45 -5.70
CA ILE A 54 -16.63 -1.28 -4.34
C ILE A 54 -16.28 -2.67 -3.78
N PRO A 55 -14.98 -3.00 -3.59
CA PRO A 55 -14.56 -4.25 -3.00
C PRO A 55 -15.12 -4.44 -1.59
N ARG A 56 -15.26 -5.71 -1.18
CA ARG A 56 -15.69 -6.08 0.18
C ARG A 56 -14.52 -6.71 0.93
N GLN A 57 -14.67 -6.83 2.24
CA GLN A 57 -13.68 -7.39 3.17
C GLN A 57 -12.36 -6.58 3.24
N LEU A 58 -12.41 -5.31 2.81
CA LEU A 58 -11.27 -4.38 2.79
C LEU A 58 -11.59 -3.06 3.53
N GLY A 59 -12.73 -2.98 4.22
CA GLY A 59 -13.12 -1.83 5.04
C GLY A 59 -13.59 -0.61 4.25
N VAL A 60 -13.82 -0.73 2.94
CA VAL A 60 -14.22 0.37 2.05
C VAL A 60 -15.69 0.30 1.63
N SER A 61 -16.36 -0.82 1.90
CA SER A 61 -17.78 -1.01 1.60
C SER A 61 -18.64 -0.48 2.76
N PRO A 62 -19.71 0.28 2.45
CA PRO A 62 -20.69 0.69 3.46
C PRO A 62 -21.31 -0.47 4.26
N THR A 63 -21.31 -1.68 3.71
CA THR A 63 -21.80 -2.88 4.39
C THR A 63 -20.88 -3.38 5.52
N GLU A 64 -19.63 -2.95 5.53
CA GLU A 64 -18.63 -3.28 6.54
C GLU A 64 -18.60 -2.26 7.68
N TRP A 65 -19.20 -1.09 7.45
CA TRP A 65 -19.22 -0.02 8.42
C TRP A 65 -20.35 -0.24 9.41
N GLY A 66 -20.06 -0.04 10.70
CA GLY A 66 -21.10 0.06 11.71
C GLY A 66 -21.88 1.37 11.59
N HIS A 67 -22.53 1.78 12.69
CA HIS A 67 -23.32 3.01 12.73
C HIS A 67 -22.53 4.32 12.48
N GLY A 68 -21.20 4.27 12.53
CA GLY A 68 -20.32 5.44 12.40
C GLY A 68 -19.87 5.79 10.98
N GLY A 69 -20.18 4.96 9.97
CA GLY A 69 -19.70 5.18 8.59
C GLY A 69 -18.20 4.94 8.42
N TYR A 70 -17.62 5.50 7.36
CA TYR A 70 -16.18 5.42 7.08
C TYR A 70 -15.40 6.34 8.03
N PRO A 71 -14.25 5.91 8.59
CA PRO A 71 -13.49 6.71 9.53
C PRO A 71 -12.94 7.99 8.86
N GLU A 72 -13.27 9.14 9.45
CA GLU A 72 -12.84 10.47 8.97
C GLU A 72 -11.80 11.13 9.89
N THR A 73 -11.29 10.42 10.90
CA THR A 73 -10.24 10.91 11.78
C THR A 73 -9.39 9.75 12.27
N GLU A 74 -8.08 9.96 12.32
CA GLU A 74 -7.14 8.99 12.88
C GLU A 74 -6.18 9.71 13.82
N MET A 75 -5.94 9.11 14.99
CA MET A 75 -5.00 9.64 15.97
C MET A 75 -3.63 9.03 15.73
N VAL A 76 -2.66 9.88 15.40
CA VAL A 76 -1.29 9.46 15.09
C VAL A 76 -0.32 10.04 16.11
N LYS A 77 0.61 9.22 16.57
CA LYS A 77 1.66 9.64 17.50
C LYS A 77 2.81 10.33 16.75
N VAL A 78 2.96 11.63 16.97
CA VAL A 78 4.06 12.44 16.43
C VAL A 78 5.05 12.74 17.55
N GLY A 79 6.11 11.93 17.60
CA GLY A 79 7.10 11.98 18.68
C GLY A 79 6.49 11.59 20.03
N ARG A 80 6.30 12.57 20.91
CA ARG A 80 5.72 12.37 22.25
C ARG A 80 4.26 12.84 22.37
N LYS A 81 3.65 13.32 21.28
CA LYS A 81 2.30 13.87 21.28
C LYS A 81 1.40 13.04 20.37
N ASP A 82 0.14 12.92 20.77
CA ASP A 82 -0.91 12.37 19.93
C ASP A 82 -1.56 13.52 19.16
N VAL A 83 -1.75 13.32 17.85
CA VAL A 83 -2.27 14.33 16.93
C VAL A 83 -3.43 13.69 16.18
N ASP A 84 -4.61 14.31 16.25
CA ASP A 84 -5.75 13.93 15.43
C ASP A 84 -5.57 14.46 14.02
N ILE A 85 -5.57 13.56 13.05
CA ILE A 85 -5.50 13.86 11.62
C ILE A 85 -6.90 13.68 11.06
N THR A 86 -7.46 14.75 10.50
CA THR A 86 -8.71 14.68 9.76
C THR A 86 -8.48 14.02 8.41
N LEU A 87 -9.35 13.06 8.09
CA LEU A 87 -9.38 12.30 6.85
C LEU A 87 -10.71 12.55 6.14
N PRO A 88 -10.90 13.70 5.46
CA PRO A 88 -12.19 14.04 4.86
C PRO A 88 -12.68 12.94 3.92
N PHE A 89 -13.91 12.46 4.14
CA PHE A 89 -14.53 11.41 3.32
C PHE A 89 -14.44 11.65 1.81
N PRO A 90 -14.74 12.85 1.27
CA PRO A 90 -14.74 13.09 -0.17
C PRO A 90 -13.36 12.93 -0.83
N VAL A 91 -12.29 12.97 -0.03
CA VAL A 91 -10.90 12.85 -0.50
C VAL A 91 -10.37 11.45 -0.25
N TRP A 92 -10.57 10.92 0.95
CA TRP A 92 -9.93 9.68 1.37
C TRP A 92 -10.69 8.42 0.96
N TRP A 93 -12.02 8.43 1.02
CA TRP A 93 -12.78 7.25 0.65
C TRP A 93 -12.59 6.84 -0.82
N PRO A 94 -12.63 7.76 -1.81
CA PRO A 94 -12.36 7.39 -3.20
C PRO A 94 -10.96 6.80 -3.42
N ARG A 95 -9.95 7.29 -2.66
CA ARG A 95 -8.58 6.77 -2.72
C ARG A 95 -8.47 5.38 -2.11
N ALA A 96 -9.15 5.16 -0.97
CA ALA A 96 -9.20 3.86 -0.32
C ALA A 96 -9.90 2.82 -1.22
N VAL A 97 -11.00 3.19 -1.88
CA VAL A 97 -11.67 2.33 -2.87
C VAL A 97 -10.72 1.99 -4.02
N ALA A 98 -10.03 2.97 -4.61
CA ALA A 98 -9.09 2.72 -5.70
C ALA A 98 -7.95 1.77 -5.29
N TRP A 99 -7.42 1.95 -4.07
CA TRP A 99 -6.42 1.05 -3.50
C TRP A 99 -6.98 -0.37 -3.31
N ALA A 100 -8.18 -0.50 -2.75
CA ALA A 100 -8.83 -1.79 -2.51
C ALA A 100 -9.11 -2.53 -3.83
N GLN A 101 -9.53 -1.81 -4.88
CA GLN A 101 -9.75 -2.38 -6.21
C GLN A 101 -8.45 -2.98 -6.78
N GLY A 102 -7.35 -2.22 -6.67
CA GLY A 102 -6.03 -2.70 -7.07
C GLY A 102 -5.58 -3.90 -6.26
N LEU A 103 -5.74 -3.88 -4.93
CA LEU A 103 -5.34 -4.97 -4.06
C LEU A 103 -6.12 -6.27 -4.35
N GLU A 104 -7.44 -6.18 -4.50
CA GLU A 104 -8.29 -7.35 -4.80
C GLU A 104 -7.93 -7.97 -6.15
N LEU A 105 -7.75 -7.15 -7.19
CA LEU A 105 -7.33 -7.62 -8.51
C LEU A 105 -5.95 -8.25 -8.48
N LEU A 106 -4.99 -7.61 -7.81
CA LEU A 106 -3.63 -8.14 -7.69
C LEU A 106 -3.63 -9.50 -6.98
N SER A 107 -4.37 -9.62 -5.89
CA SER A 107 -4.50 -10.87 -5.13
C SER A 107 -5.09 -11.99 -5.99
N LYS A 108 -6.11 -11.68 -6.79
CA LYS A 108 -6.73 -12.65 -7.72
C LYS A 108 -5.78 -13.09 -8.82
N ILE A 109 -5.05 -12.16 -9.43
CA ILE A 109 -4.08 -12.47 -10.49
C ILE A 109 -2.95 -13.33 -9.93
N GLN A 110 -2.40 -12.98 -8.76
CA GLN A 110 -1.36 -13.77 -8.11
C GLN A 110 -1.81 -15.18 -7.74
N ALA A 111 -3.04 -15.33 -7.23
CA ALA A 111 -3.62 -16.65 -6.96
C ALA A 111 -3.69 -17.51 -8.24
N VAL A 112 -4.14 -16.93 -9.36
CA VAL A 112 -4.17 -17.63 -10.66
C VAL A 112 -2.76 -18.00 -11.13
N GLU A 113 -1.80 -17.08 -11.04
CA GLU A 113 -0.40 -17.34 -11.43
C GLU A 113 0.27 -18.41 -10.55
N ASN A 114 -0.16 -18.54 -9.29
CA ASN A 114 0.31 -19.57 -8.36
C ASN A 114 -0.43 -20.92 -8.51
N GLY A 115 -1.44 -21.01 -9.38
CA GLY A 115 -2.25 -22.20 -9.57
C GLY A 115 -3.31 -22.44 -8.48
N GLU A 116 -3.63 -21.42 -7.69
CA GLU A 116 -4.68 -21.46 -6.69
C GLU A 116 -6.06 -21.20 -7.35
N ILE A 117 -7.06 -21.99 -6.96
CA ILE A 117 -8.43 -21.82 -7.47
C ILE A 117 -9.05 -20.60 -6.79
N VAL A 118 -9.26 -19.53 -7.55
CA VAL A 118 -10.04 -18.37 -7.09
C VAL A 118 -11.52 -18.72 -7.17
N LEU A 119 -12.14 -19.05 -6.03
CA LEU A 119 -13.59 -19.20 -5.95
C LEU A 119 -14.28 -17.81 -6.00
N PRO A 120 -15.44 -17.70 -6.67
CA PRO A 120 -16.17 -16.44 -6.82
C PRO A 120 -16.77 -15.91 -5.52
#